data_AF-A0A9D2EUU6-F1
#
_entry.id   AF-A0A9D2EUU6-F1
#
_cell.length_a   1.000
_cell.length_b   1.000
_cell.length_c   1.000
_cell.angle_alpha   90.00
_cell.angle_beta   90.00
_cell.angle_gamma   90.00
#
_symmetry.space_group_name_H-M   'P 1'
#
loop_
_entity.id
_entity.type
_entity.pdbx_description
1 polymer ?
#
loop_
_entity_poly.entity_id
_entity_poly.type
_entity_poly.pdbx_seq_one_letter_code
_entity_poly.pdbx_strand_id
1 'polypeptide(L)' 'MDQNMNETRLHAYEAMHQAIRKEFETISAKMEKLKEEEKTRTATYRQLMGKKLLYKDMLALYEIYGL' A
#
# COMPACT_ATOMS: atom_id res chain seq x y z
N MET A 1 -18.48 -0.76 28.37
CA MET A 1 -18.68 -0.95 26.92
C MET A 1 -17.54 -0.36 26.08
N ASP A 2 -16.49 0.24 26.66
CA ASP A 2 -15.45 0.98 25.90
C ASP A 2 -14.22 0.18 25.44
N GLN A 3 -13.90 -0.99 26.04
CA GLN A 3 -12.70 -1.76 25.64
C GLN A 3 -12.88 -2.45 24.28
N ASN A 4 -14.01 -3.13 24.04
CA ASN A 4 -14.27 -3.85 22.78
C ASN A 4 -14.29 -2.94 21.55
N MET A 5 -14.74 -1.68 21.69
CA MET A 5 -14.79 -0.74 20.57
C MET A 5 -13.39 -0.25 20.17
N ASN A 6 -12.50 -0.07 21.17
CA ASN A 6 -11.12 0.28 20.92
C ASN A 6 -10.33 -0.87 20.28
N GLU A 7 -10.53 -2.11 20.74
CA GLU A 7 -9.93 -3.30 20.13
C GLU A 7 -10.41 -3.49 18.68
N THR A 8 -11.71 -3.32 18.41
CA THR A 8 -12.26 -3.42 17.05
C THR A 8 -11.66 -2.36 16.12
N ARG A 9 -11.53 -1.11 16.61
CA ARG A 9 -10.91 -0.02 15.84
C ARG A 9 -9.43 -0.29 15.57
N LEU A 10 -8.71 -0.84 16.56
CA LEU A 10 -7.30 -1.20 16.43
C LEU A 10 -7.11 -2.32 15.39
N HIS A 11 -7.88 -3.41 15.48
CA HIS A 11 -7.83 -4.49 14.48
C HIS A 11 -8.16 -3.99 13.06
N ALA A 12 -9.16 -3.11 12.92
CA ALA A 12 -9.48 -2.51 11.62
C ALA A 12 -8.29 -1.70 11.07
N TYR A 13 -7.60 -0.98 11.94
CA TYR A 13 -6.39 -0.23 11.58
C TYR A 13 -5.24 -1.15 11.17
N GLU A 14 -4.96 -2.19 11.95
CA GLU A 14 -3.91 -3.17 11.64
C GLU A 14 -4.21 -3.91 10.32
N ALA A 15 -5.45 -4.30 10.09
CA ALA A 15 -5.89 -4.91 8.83
C ALA A 15 -5.70 -3.97 7.65
N MET A 16 -6.06 -2.68 7.80
CA MET A 16 -5.81 -1.66 6.78
C MET A 16 -4.31 -1.49 6.51
N HIS A 17 -3.49 -1.45 7.56
CA HIS A 17 -2.04 -1.31 7.42
C HIS A 17 -1.44 -2.49 6.64
N GLN A 18 -1.80 -3.72 7.01
CA GLN A 18 -1.37 -4.92 6.28
C GLN A 18 -1.84 -4.91 4.83
N ALA A 19 -3.07 -4.46 4.56
CA ALA A 19 -3.59 -4.34 3.20
C ALA A 19 -2.77 -3.36 2.36
N ILE A 20 -2.40 -2.19 2.91
CA ILE A 20 -1.56 -1.21 2.22
C ILE A 20 -0.18 -1.78 1.89
N ARG A 21 0.48 -2.48 2.84
CA ARG A 21 1.76 -3.14 2.59
C ARG A 21 1.65 -4.16 1.45
N LYS A 22 0.64 -5.02 1.50
CA LYS A 22 0.38 -6.05 0.47
C LYS A 22 0.10 -5.45 -0.91
N GLU A 23 -0.69 -4.39 -0.99
CA GLU A 23 -0.97 -3.70 -2.25
C GLU A 23 0.29 -3.02 -2.81
N PHE A 24 1.11 -2.41 -1.96
CA PHE A 24 2.39 -1.83 -2.38
C PHE A 24 3.33 -2.87 -2.99
N GLU A 25 3.47 -4.03 -2.35
CA GLU A 25 4.27 -5.16 -2.85
C GLU A 25 3.70 -5.71 -4.17
N THR A 26 2.38 -5.91 -4.22
CA THR A 26 1.68 -6.43 -5.40
C THR A 26 1.86 -5.51 -6.61
N ILE A 27 1.69 -4.20 -6.41
CA ILE A 27 1.90 -3.20 -7.46
C ILE A 27 3.37 -3.17 -7.88
N SER A 28 4.30 -3.25 -6.94
CA SER A 28 5.73 -3.28 -7.25
C SER A 28 6.07 -4.47 -8.14
N ALA A 29 5.61 -5.68 -7.79
CA ALA A 29 5.82 -6.87 -8.61
C ALA A 29 5.18 -6.75 -10.01
N LYS A 30 3.96 -6.19 -10.11
CA LYS A 30 3.31 -5.95 -11.41
C LYS A 30 4.10 -4.95 -12.27
N MET A 31 4.63 -3.90 -11.65
CA MET A 31 5.45 -2.91 -12.35
C MET A 31 6.78 -3.50 -12.84
N GLU A 32 7.43 -4.38 -12.07
CA GLU A 32 8.64 -5.07 -12.53
C GLU A 32 8.36 -5.96 -13.75
N LYS A 33 7.26 -6.72 -13.75
CA LYS A 33 6.84 -7.49 -14.94
C LYS A 33 6.62 -6.60 -16.16
N LEU A 34 5.97 -5.45 -15.98
CA LEU A 34 5.78 -4.49 -17.08
C LEU A 34 7.09 -3.86 -17.57
N LYS A 35 8.11 -3.75 -16.71
CA LYS A 35 9.45 -3.31 -17.14
C LYS A 35 10.15 -4.37 -17.98
N GLU A 36 10.08 -5.64 -17.56
CA GLU A 36 10.62 -6.78 -18.30
C GLU A 36 9.97 -6.90 -19.69
N GLU A 37 8.67 -6.56 -19.80
CA GLU A 37 7.93 -6.50 -21.06
C GLU A 37 8.10 -5.19 -21.85
N GLU A 38 8.98 -4.27 -21.43
CA GLU A 38 9.20 -2.93 -22.01
C GLU A 38 7.96 -2.00 -22.04
N LYS A 39 6.91 -2.32 -21.25
CA LYS A 39 5.62 -1.61 -21.21
C LYS A 39 5.59 -0.41 -20.24
N THR A 40 6.72 0.23 -20.01
CA THR A 40 6.87 1.33 -19.03
C THR A 40 6.18 2.65 -19.45
N ARG A 41 5.86 2.81 -20.75
CA ARG A 41 5.23 4.03 -21.28
C ARG A 41 3.70 3.98 -21.33
N THR A 42 3.10 2.86 -20.90
CA THR A 42 1.65 2.64 -20.96
C THR A 42 0.89 3.43 -19.90
N ALA A 43 -0.40 3.71 -20.16
CA ALA A 43 -1.29 4.32 -19.17
C ALA A 43 -1.37 3.48 -17.89
N THR A 44 -1.43 2.16 -18.02
CA THR A 44 -1.43 1.21 -16.91
C THR A 44 -0.21 1.36 -16.02
N TYR A 45 1.00 1.44 -16.60
CA TYR A 45 2.22 1.63 -15.82
C TYR A 45 2.21 2.95 -15.04
N ARG A 46 1.75 4.04 -15.65
CA ARG A 46 1.62 5.35 -14.97
C ARG A 46 0.61 5.32 -13.84
N GLN A 47 -0.54 4.67 -14.03
CA GLN A 47 -1.55 4.49 -12.97
C GLN A 47 -1.00 3.68 -11.80
N LEU A 48 -0.29 2.58 -12.09
CA LEU A 48 0.37 1.76 -11.07
C LEU A 48 1.44 2.54 -10.32
N MET A 49 2.25 3.36 -11.03
CA MET A 49 3.26 4.20 -10.41
C MET A 49 2.64 5.23 -9.46
N GLY A 50 1.54 5.89 -9.85
CA GLY A 50 0.82 6.81 -8.98
C GLY A 50 0.30 6.13 -7.71
N LYS A 51 -0.31 4.94 -7.85
CA LYS A 51 -0.75 4.14 -6.69
C LYS A 51 0.41 3.71 -5.80
N LYS A 52 1.54 3.30 -6.39
CA LYS A 52 2.75 2.92 -5.65
C LYS A 52 3.29 4.08 -4.81
N LEU A 53 3.32 5.29 -5.36
CA LEU A 53 3.76 6.49 -4.64
C LEU A 53 2.81 6.80 -3.47
N LEU A 54 1.50 6.78 -3.71
CA LEU A 54 0.50 6.98 -2.65
C LEU A 54 0.71 6.02 -1.47
N TYR A 55 0.85 4.72 -1.74
CA TYR A 55 1.07 3.74 -0.67
C TYR A 55 2.43 3.91 0.01
N LYS A 56 3.48 4.29 -0.73
CA LYS A 56 4.78 4.61 -0.14
C LYS A 56 4.66 5.75 0.87
N ASP A 57 3.97 6.82 0.50
CA ASP A 57 3.79 7.99 1.37
C ASP A 57 2.97 7.64 2.62
N MET A 58 1.92 6.81 2.47
CA MET A 58 1.14 6.32 3.62
C MET A 58 1.98 5.45 4.55
N LEU A 59 2.79 4.53 4.01
CA LEU A 59 3.68 3.68 4.82
C LEU A 59 4.75 4.51 5.54
N ALA A 60 5.33 5.50 4.86
CA ALA A 60 6.29 6.42 5.48
C ALA A 60 5.65 7.20 6.65
N LEU A 61 4.38 7.61 6.51
CA LEU A 61 3.66 8.26 7.60
C LEU A 61 3.47 7.31 8.80
N TYR A 62 3.16 6.03 8.56
CA TYR A 62 3.04 5.04 9.63
C TYR A 62 4.37 4.80 10.34
N GLU A 63 5.48 4.74 9.62
CA GLU A 63 6.83 4.61 10.19
C GLU A 63 7.16 5.78 11.14
N ILE A 64 6.75 7.01 10.81
CA ILE A 64 6.95 8.19 11.69
C ILE A 64 6.28 8.00 13.07
N TYR A 65 5.14 7.31 13.10
CA TYR A 65 4.41 7.03 14.35
C TYR A 65 4.79 5.68 14.99
N GLY A 66 5.78 4.96 14.44
CA GLY A 66 6.26 3.68 14.97
C GLY A 66 5.33 2.50 14.71
N LEU A 67 4.57 2.55 13.61
CA LEU A 67 3.56 1.55 13.23
C LEU A 67 4.05 0.57 12.14
#